data_AF-A0A813Q7G0-F1
#
_entry.id   AF-A0A813Q7G0-F1
#
_cell.length_a   1.000
_cell.length_b   1.000
_cell.length_c   1.000
_cell.angle_alpha   90.00
_cell.angle_beta   90.00
_cell.angle_gamma   90.00
#
_symmetry.space_group_name_H-M   'P 1'
#
loop_
_entity.id
_entity.type
_entity.pdbx_description
1 polymer ?
#
loop_
_entity_poly.entity_id
_entity_poly.type
_entity_poly.pdbx_seq_one_letter_code
_entity_poly.pdbx_strand_id
1 'polypeptide(L)'
;MLRNCPTKENSPKCGENEEYQQCGSACPPTCNDFSYPLPKEPQACIAMCKPGCFCKKGYFRANNNQCVQQEKCCTGDNEQYTDCGSACVETCNYVPQFCTDQCVRGYFCQSTDYVRKDNSTASPCIKRDQCPK
;
A
#
# COMPACT_ATOMS: atom_id res chain seq x y z
N MET A 1 -1.35 41.24 -0.55
CA MET A 1 -0.76 40.13 0.23
C MET A 1 0.38 39.54 -0.60
N LEU A 2 1.63 39.91 -0.33
CA LEU A 2 2.79 39.35 -1.03
C LEU A 2 2.98 37.90 -0.56
N ARG A 3 2.85 36.93 -1.47
CA ARG A 3 3.21 35.53 -1.21
C ARG A 3 4.68 35.35 -1.59
N ASN A 4 5.57 35.35 -0.60
CA ASN A 4 6.97 35.01 -0.82
C ASN A 4 7.07 33.50 -1.02
N CYS A 5 7.41 33.06 -2.25
CA CYS A 5 7.80 31.67 -2.48
C CYS A 5 9.18 31.43 -1.84
N PRO A 6 9.35 30.40 -1.01
CA PRO A 6 10.65 30.07 -0.43
C PRO A 6 11.65 29.73 -1.54
N THR A 7 12.82 30.37 -1.51
CA THR A 7 13.94 30.03 -2.38
C THR A 7 14.52 28.67 -1.99
N LYS A 8 15.26 28.02 -2.91
CA LYS A 8 15.87 26.69 -2.75
C LYS A 8 16.76 26.55 -1.49
N GLU A 9 17.18 27.67 -0.90
CA GLU A 9 17.98 27.79 0.33
C GLU A 9 17.17 27.70 1.64
N ASN A 10 15.86 27.93 1.60
CA ASN A 10 14.96 27.94 2.76
C ASN A 10 13.81 26.92 2.64
N SER A 11 13.99 25.88 1.81
CA SER A 11 13.04 24.77 1.74
C SER A 11 13.05 24.02 3.08
N PRO A 12 11.89 23.66 3.67
CA PRO A 12 11.84 22.77 4.81
C PRO A 12 12.64 21.50 4.52
N LYS A 13 13.52 21.09 5.45
CA LYS A 13 14.27 19.85 5.30
C LYS A 13 13.28 18.67 5.37
N CYS A 14 13.15 17.94 4.27
CA CYS A 14 12.40 16.69 4.22
C CYS A 14 13.28 15.49 4.58
N GLY A 15 12.65 14.37 4.91
CA GLY A 15 13.34 13.13 5.26
C GLY A 15 13.98 12.43 4.06
N GLU A 16 14.53 11.24 4.31
CA GLU A 16 15.07 10.40 3.25
C GLU A 16 13.95 10.01 2.26
N ASN A 17 14.26 10.08 0.96
CA ASN A 17 13.33 9.78 -0.13
C ASN A 17 12.07 10.66 -0.18
N GLU A 18 12.12 11.83 0.45
CA GLU A 18 11.07 12.83 0.40
C GLU A 18 11.50 14.09 -0.37
N GLU A 19 10.52 14.80 -0.90
CA GLU A 19 10.70 16.11 -1.51
C GLU A 19 9.62 17.07 -1.03
N TYR A 20 10.00 18.34 -0.84
CA TYR A 20 9.04 19.37 -0.49
C TYR A 20 8.24 19.76 -1.72
N GLN A 21 6.91 19.71 -1.63
CA GLN A 21 6.01 20.19 -2.65
C GLN A 21 5.14 21.30 -2.06
N GLN A 22 4.97 22.39 -2.81
CA GLN A 22 4.05 23.47 -2.41
C GLN A 22 2.57 23.06 -2.55
N CYS A 23 2.31 22.05 -3.39
CA CYS A 23 0.97 21.56 -3.72
C CYS A 23 1.06 20.05 -4.02
N GLY A 24 1.18 19.23 -2.96
CA GLY A 24 1.11 17.77 -3.05
C GLY A 24 -0.29 17.24 -2.74
N SER A 25 -0.60 16.02 -3.19
CA SER A 25 -1.92 15.38 -3.01
C SER A 25 -2.33 15.33 -1.54
N ALA A 26 -3.60 15.59 -1.23
CA ALA A 26 -4.16 15.35 0.11
C ALA A 26 -4.20 13.86 0.49
N CYS A 27 -4.11 12.95 -0.50
CA CYS A 27 -4.00 11.51 -0.32
C CYS A 27 -2.76 11.05 -1.09
N PRO A 28 -1.56 11.24 -0.52
CA PRO A 28 -0.34 10.75 -1.14
C PRO A 28 -0.35 9.21 -1.16
N PRO A 29 0.33 8.59 -2.14
CA PRO A 29 0.32 7.14 -2.27
C PRO A 29 1.05 6.47 -1.09
N THR A 30 0.50 5.34 -0.65
CA THR A 30 0.96 4.60 0.54
C THR A 30 1.20 3.15 0.22
N CYS A 31 1.91 2.44 1.08
CA CYS A 31 2.09 0.99 0.93
C CYS A 31 0.76 0.22 1.00
N ASN A 32 -0.27 0.76 1.66
CA ASN A 32 -1.60 0.14 1.71
C ASN A 32 -2.31 0.15 0.35
N ASP A 33 -1.87 0.98 -0.60
CA ASP A 33 -2.44 1.02 -1.95
C ASP A 33 -2.15 -0.28 -2.73
N PHE A 34 -1.22 -1.08 -2.24
CA PHE A 34 -0.84 -2.38 -2.80
C PHE A 34 -1.40 -3.58 -2.02
N SER A 35 -2.13 -3.36 -0.92
CA SER A 35 -2.73 -4.45 -0.16
C SER A 35 -3.83 -5.14 -0.97
N TYR A 36 -3.87 -6.47 -0.91
CA TYR A 36 -4.99 -7.24 -1.45
C TYR A 36 -5.58 -8.19 -0.41
N PRO A 37 -6.90 -8.17 -0.13
CA PRO A 37 -7.90 -7.33 -0.78
C PRO A 37 -7.65 -5.84 -0.49
N LEU A 38 -8.14 -4.96 -1.35
CA LEU A 38 -8.12 -3.52 -1.06
C LEU A 38 -9.00 -3.23 0.17
N PRO A 39 -8.74 -2.14 0.90
CA PRO A 39 -9.63 -1.67 1.96
C PRO A 39 -11.08 -1.57 1.45
N LYS A 40 -12.04 -2.01 2.28
CA LYS A 40 -13.47 -2.05 1.92
C LYS A 40 -14.04 -0.71 1.46
N GLU A 41 -13.49 0.40 1.97
CA GLU A 41 -13.89 1.75 1.63
C GLU A 41 -12.87 2.33 0.65
N PRO A 42 -13.26 2.63 -0.60
CA PRO A 42 -12.40 3.40 -1.50
C PRO A 42 -12.08 4.72 -0.81
N GLN A 43 -10.79 5.02 -0.64
CA GLN A 43 -10.38 6.30 -0.08
C GLN A 43 -10.69 7.39 -1.13
N ALA A 44 -11.89 7.97 -1.04
CA ALA A 44 -12.29 9.09 -1.86
C ALA A 44 -11.30 10.23 -1.64
N CYS A 45 -10.47 10.52 -2.64
CA CYS A 45 -9.51 11.59 -2.53
C CYS A 45 -10.09 12.89 -3.06
N ILE A 46 -10.21 13.89 -2.19
CA ILE A 46 -10.58 15.24 -2.59
C ILE A 46 -9.47 15.83 -3.48
N ALA A 47 -9.85 16.53 -4.55
CA ALA A 47 -8.94 17.22 -5.45
C ALA A 47 -8.37 18.53 -4.83
N MET A 48 -7.86 18.43 -3.60
CA MET A 48 -7.17 19.50 -2.89
C MET A 48 -5.71 19.14 -2.75
N CYS A 49 -4.83 20.13 -2.85
CA CYS A 49 -3.41 19.96 -2.54
C CYS A 49 -3.01 20.72 -1.28
N LYS A 50 -1.94 20.26 -0.63
CA LYS A 50 -1.37 20.87 0.58
C LYS A 50 0.15 20.99 0.44
N PRO A 51 0.77 22.05 0.98
CA PRO A 51 2.22 22.14 1.07
C PRO A 51 2.76 21.16 2.11
N GLY A 52 3.89 20.52 1.84
CA GLY A 52 4.50 19.55 2.76
C GLY A 52 5.62 18.72 2.14
N CYS A 53 6.16 17.79 2.92
CA CYS A 53 7.10 16.76 2.45
C CYS A 53 6.32 15.53 2.00
N PHE A 54 6.55 15.12 0.77
CA PHE A 54 5.90 13.98 0.13
C PHE A 54 6.95 12.98 -0.34
N CYS A 55 6.60 11.71 -0.42
CA CYS A 55 7.49 10.72 -1.01
C CYS A 55 7.80 11.09 -2.46
N LYS A 56 9.08 11.00 -2.83
CA LYS A 56 9.53 11.19 -4.21
C LYS A 56 8.81 10.19 -5.13
N LYS A 57 8.75 10.52 -6.43
CA LYS A 57 8.21 9.59 -7.43
C LYS A 57 8.86 8.20 -7.32
N GLY A 58 8.01 7.16 -7.27
CA GLY A 58 8.44 5.76 -7.11
C GLY A 58 8.64 5.32 -5.65
N TYR A 59 8.43 6.21 -4.68
CA TYR A 59 8.43 5.89 -3.26
C TYR A 59 7.01 6.03 -2.67
N PHE A 60 6.72 5.19 -1.70
CA PHE A 60 5.42 5.06 -1.06
C PHE A 60 5.58 5.19 0.44
N ARG A 61 4.62 5.84 1.09
CA ARG A 61 4.69 6.02 2.54
C ARG A 61 4.31 4.72 3.23
N ALA A 62 5.24 4.17 4.01
CA ALA A 62 5.02 3.02 4.88
C ALA A 62 4.39 3.45 6.21
N ASN A 63 3.88 2.48 6.98
CA ASN A 63 3.22 2.71 8.27
C ASN A 63 4.15 3.34 9.33
N ASN A 64 5.47 3.19 9.19
CA ASN A 64 6.47 3.83 10.03
C ASN A 64 6.83 5.27 9.59
N ASN A 65 6.04 5.86 8.68
CA ASN A 65 6.23 7.18 8.06
C ASN A 65 7.48 7.34 7.19
N GLN A 66 8.19 6.26 6.85
CA GLN A 66 9.29 6.32 5.89
C GLN A 66 8.78 6.18 4.45
N CYS A 67 9.45 6.87 3.52
CA CYS A 67 9.24 6.70 2.09
C CYS A 67 10.14 5.57 1.59
N VAL A 68 9.52 4.47 1.17
CA VAL A 68 10.20 3.25 0.74
C VAL A 68 9.82 2.91 -0.70
N GLN A 69 10.68 2.13 -1.37
CA GLN A 69 10.33 1.58 -2.69
C GLN A 69 9.21 0.54 -2.53
N GLN A 70 8.48 0.29 -3.62
CA GLN A 70 7.34 -0.62 -3.61
C GLN A 70 7.70 -1.98 -3.02
N GLU A 71 8.85 -2.55 -3.37
CA GLU A 71 9.30 -3.88 -2.92
C GLU A 71 9.49 -3.95 -1.39
N LYS A 72 9.72 -2.80 -0.75
CA LYS A 72 9.86 -2.65 0.71
C LYS A 72 8.55 -2.34 1.41
N CYS A 73 7.43 -2.22 0.68
CA CYS A 73 6.10 -2.15 1.28
C CYS A 73 5.64 -3.50 1.84
N CYS A 74 6.23 -4.60 1.38
CA CYS A 74 5.96 -5.94 1.90
C CYS A 74 6.52 -6.06 3.33
N THR A 75 5.65 -6.08 4.33
CA THR A 75 6.04 -6.35 5.73
C THR A 75 5.52 -7.68 6.25
N GLY A 76 4.67 -8.38 5.49
CA GLY A 76 4.12 -9.68 5.86
C GLY A 76 5.01 -10.83 5.40
N ASP A 77 5.16 -11.84 6.26
CA ASP A 77 5.83 -13.09 5.89
C ASP A 77 5.02 -13.85 4.84
N ASN A 78 5.71 -14.45 3.87
CA ASN A 78 5.12 -15.25 2.78
C ASN A 78 4.14 -14.47 1.90
N GLU A 79 4.33 -13.16 1.77
CA GLU A 79 3.62 -12.31 0.80
C GLU A 79 4.54 -11.94 -0.37
N GLN A 80 3.94 -11.77 -1.55
CA GLN A 80 4.62 -11.33 -2.75
C GLN A 80 3.75 -10.35 -3.53
N TYR A 81 4.38 -9.29 -4.03
CA TYR A 81 3.75 -8.39 -4.99
C TYR A 81 3.63 -9.05 -6.36
N THR A 82 2.47 -8.93 -7.01
CA THR A 82 2.32 -9.23 -8.44
C THR A 82 1.37 -8.24 -9.09
N ASP A 83 1.63 -7.95 -10.37
CA ASP A 83 0.74 -7.17 -11.23
C ASP A 83 -0.45 -8.00 -11.77
N CYS A 84 -0.40 -9.33 -11.61
CA CYS A 84 -1.51 -10.22 -11.91
C CYS A 84 -1.61 -11.30 -10.84
N GLY A 85 -2.32 -11.00 -9.77
CA GLY A 85 -2.78 -11.96 -8.78
C GLY A 85 -4.27 -12.27 -8.94
N SER A 86 -4.76 -13.21 -8.13
CA SER A 86 -6.15 -13.66 -8.15
C SER A 86 -7.09 -12.61 -7.56
N ALA A 87 -8.22 -12.34 -8.23
CA ALA A 87 -9.30 -11.51 -7.69
C ALA A 87 -10.10 -12.20 -6.55
N CYS A 88 -9.65 -13.38 -6.13
CA CYS A 88 -10.16 -14.13 -4.99
C CYS A 88 -9.18 -14.07 -3.83
N VAL A 89 -9.70 -13.74 -2.66
CA VAL A 89 -8.98 -13.89 -1.39
C VAL A 89 -9.38 -15.22 -0.77
N GLU A 90 -8.44 -16.16 -0.75
CA GLU A 90 -8.56 -17.35 0.09
C GLU A 90 -8.13 -17.05 1.52
N THR A 91 -8.95 -17.47 2.47
CA THR A 91 -8.63 -17.35 3.90
C THR A 91 -8.83 -18.69 4.61
N CYS A 92 -8.39 -18.80 5.85
CA CYS A 92 -8.61 -19.99 6.67
C CYS A 92 -10.08 -20.43 6.78
N ASN A 93 -11.02 -19.48 6.73
CA ASN A 93 -12.45 -19.74 6.94
C ASN A 93 -13.28 -19.60 5.65
N TYR A 94 -12.64 -19.30 4.52
CA TYR A 94 -13.34 -19.03 3.27
C TYR A 94 -12.48 -19.41 2.07
N VAL A 95 -12.96 -20.40 1.32
CA VAL A 95 -12.44 -20.77 0.01
C VAL A 95 -13.51 -20.36 -1.02
N PRO A 96 -13.24 -19.40 -1.90
CA PRO A 96 -14.19 -19.00 -2.92
C PRO A 96 -14.37 -20.13 -3.94
N GLN A 97 -15.62 -20.47 -4.22
CA GLN A 97 -15.97 -21.52 -5.19
C GLN A 97 -15.77 -21.05 -6.65
N PHE A 98 -15.92 -19.75 -6.88
CA PHE A 98 -15.82 -19.14 -8.20
C PHE A 98 -14.89 -17.93 -8.13
N CYS A 99 -13.94 -17.89 -9.05
CA CYS A 99 -13.03 -16.77 -9.23
C CYS A 99 -13.18 -16.21 -10.62
N THR A 100 -13.11 -14.89 -10.73
CA THR A 100 -13.06 -14.23 -12.03
C THR A 100 -11.62 -14.24 -12.53
N ASP A 101 -11.42 -14.36 -13.84
CA ASP A 101 -10.09 -14.36 -14.48
C ASP A 101 -9.45 -12.95 -14.54
N GLN A 102 -9.87 -12.04 -13.66
CA GLN A 102 -9.39 -10.67 -13.63
C GLN A 102 -8.04 -10.65 -12.91
N CYS A 103 -6.99 -10.20 -13.60
CA CYS A 103 -5.72 -9.87 -12.96
C CYS A 103 -5.91 -8.65 -12.05
N VAL A 104 -5.67 -8.81 -10.76
CA VAL A 104 -5.61 -7.71 -9.80
C VAL A 104 -4.18 -7.52 -9.31
N ARG A 105 -3.75 -6.27 -9.16
CA ARG A 105 -2.42 -5.94 -8.65
C ARG A 105 -2.44 -5.90 -7.13
N GLY A 106 -1.34 -6.29 -6.51
CA GLY A 106 -1.17 -6.16 -5.07
C GLY A 106 -0.30 -7.24 -4.45
N TYR A 107 -0.34 -7.31 -3.12
CA TYR A 107 0.33 -8.31 -2.31
C TYR A 107 -0.57 -9.52 -2.07
N PHE A 108 -0.08 -10.70 -2.45
CA PHE A 108 -0.77 -11.98 -2.31
C PHE A 108 0.14 -12.98 -1.58
N CYS A 109 -0.44 -14.04 -1.05
CA CYS A 109 0.37 -15.11 -0.48
C CYS A 109 1.25 -15.77 -1.56
N GLN A 110 2.52 -15.99 -1.24
CA GLN A 110 3.59 -16.34 -2.19
C GLN A 110 3.36 -17.66 -2.93
N SER A 111 2.65 -18.61 -2.32
CA SER A 111 2.28 -19.87 -2.98
C SER A 111 0.90 -20.33 -2.52
N THR A 112 0.36 -21.35 -3.19
CA THR A 112 -0.92 -21.98 -2.87
C THR A 112 -0.95 -22.68 -1.51
N ASP A 113 0.22 -22.89 -0.88
CA ASP A 113 0.34 -23.47 0.46
C ASP A 113 -0.01 -22.48 1.58
N TYR A 114 0.02 -21.19 1.24
CA TYR A 114 -0.27 -20.10 2.15
C TYR A 114 -1.64 -19.50 1.87
N VAL A 115 -2.36 -19.16 2.93
CA VAL A 115 -3.65 -18.48 2.90
C VAL A 115 -3.65 -17.34 3.91
N ARG A 116 -4.46 -16.31 3.67
CA ARG A 116 -4.64 -15.27 4.66
C ARG A 116 -5.34 -15.83 5.89
N LYS A 117 -4.89 -15.46 7.08
CA LYS A 117 -5.55 -15.91 8.32
C LYS A 117 -7.02 -15.45 8.37
N ASP A 118 -7.31 -14.26 7.87
CA ASP A 118 -8.62 -13.61 7.84
C ASP A 118 -8.73 -12.63 6.66
N ASN A 119 -9.92 -12.06 6.43
CA ASN A 119 -10.21 -11.19 5.29
C ASN A 119 -9.80 -9.71 5.52
N SER A 120 -8.75 -9.47 6.32
CA SER A 120 -8.17 -8.15 6.55
C SER A 120 -6.94 -7.93 5.68
N THR A 121 -6.77 -6.68 5.23
CA THR A 121 -5.57 -6.21 4.52
C THR A 121 -4.27 -6.35 5.34
N ALA A 122 -4.39 -6.43 6.66
CA ALA A 122 -3.27 -6.64 7.59
C ALA A 122 -3.11 -8.12 8.01
N SER A 123 -3.91 -9.03 7.46
CA SER A 123 -3.88 -10.44 7.86
C SER A 123 -2.64 -11.15 7.29
N PRO A 124 -1.86 -11.86 8.10
CA PRO A 124 -0.67 -12.55 7.62
C PRO A 124 -1.01 -13.74 6.72
N CYS A 125 -0.10 -14.05 5.80
CA CYS A 125 -0.11 -15.30 5.04
C CYS A 125 0.51 -16.42 5.89
N ILE A 126 -0.33 -17.36 6.31
CA ILE A 126 0.07 -18.53 7.09
C ILE A 126 -0.14 -19.79 6.26
N LYS A 127 0.58 -20.87 6.60
CA LYS A 127 0.33 -22.14 5.91
C LYS A 127 -1.08 -22.64 6.21
N ARG A 128 -1.71 -23.31 5.24
CA ARG A 128 -3.08 -23.85 5.39
C ARG A 128 -3.25 -24.78 6.61
N ASP A 129 -2.21 -25.53 6.96
CA ASP A 129 -2.20 -26.43 8.13
C ASP A 129 -2.10 -25.69 9.48
N GLN A 130 -1.73 -24.41 9.47
CA GLN A 130 -1.68 -23.52 10.63
C GLN A 130 -2.97 -22.75 10.86
N CYS A 131 -4.00 -22.96 10.03
CA CYS A 131 -5.29 -22.31 10.22
C CYS A 131 -5.91 -22.68 11.57
N PRO A 132 -6.43 -21.69 12.32
CA PRO A 132 -7.14 -21.96 13.57
C PRO A 132 -8.36 -22.86 13.31
N LYS A 133 -8.61 -23.79 14.24
CA LYS A 133 -9.79 -24.66 14.23
C LYS A 133 -11.00 -23.99 14.84
#